data_AF-A0A535KPB9-F1
#
_entry.id   AF-A0A535KPB9-F1
#
_cell.length_a   1.000
_cell.length_b   1.000
_cell.length_c   1.000
_cell.angle_alpha   90.00
_cell.angle_beta   90.00
_cell.angle_gamma   90.00
#
_symmetry.space_group_name_H-M   'P 1'
#
loop_
_entity.id
_entity.type
_entity.pdbx_description
1 polymer ?
#
loop_
_entity_poly.entity_id
_entity_poly.type
_entity_poly.pdbx_seq_one_letter_code
_entity_poly.pdbx_strand_id
1 'polypeptide(L)'
;MRLSVYAKKTGVTYKTAFRWWKAGKLDAYQMDTGTIIVREPATSAEQLQVALYARVSSADQKEDLERQMQRLKDYAASKGYQVT
;
A
#
# COMPACT_ATOMS: atom_id res chain seq x y z
N MET A 1 10.13 -7.04 11.50
CA MET A 1 10.92 -5.94 12.12
C MET A 1 11.11 -6.16 13.63
N ARG A 2 12.14 -5.59 14.27
CA ARG A 2 12.27 -5.60 15.74
C ARG A 2 11.14 -4.80 16.41
N LEU A 3 10.67 -5.21 17.59
CA LEU A 3 9.60 -4.52 18.32
C LEU A 3 9.90 -3.03 18.60
N SER A 4 11.17 -2.67 18.83
CA SER A 4 11.59 -1.28 19.01
C SER A 4 11.45 -0.44 17.72
N VAL A 5 11.67 -1.05 16.56
CA VAL A 5 11.47 -0.41 15.25
C VAL A 5 9.98 -0.28 14.96
N TYR A 6 9.20 -1.31 15.28
CA TYR A 6 7.74 -1.27 15.19
C TYR A 6 7.15 -0.13 16.02
N ALA A 7 7.57 -0.01 17.27
CA ALA A 7 7.13 1.05 18.16
C ALA A 7 7.38 2.45 17.55
N LYS A 8 8.58 2.68 17.00
CA LYS A 8 8.92 3.93 16.31
C LYS A 8 8.07 4.17 15.06
N LYS A 9 7.86 3.17 14.20
CA LYS A 9 7.08 3.26 12.96
C LYS A 9 5.60 3.56 13.23
N THR A 10 5.03 2.95 14.27
CA THR A 10 3.63 3.14 14.68
C THR A 10 3.44 4.38 15.57
N GLY A 11 4.52 5.06 15.98
CA GLY A 11 4.44 6.25 16.84
C GLY A 11 4.08 5.96 18.30
N VAL A 12 4.32 4.74 18.78
CA VAL A 12 4.02 4.32 20.16
C VAL A 12 5.29 4.04 20.96
N THR A 13 5.20 4.08 22.29
CA THR A 13 6.34 3.70 23.14
C THR A 13 6.60 2.19 23.05
N TYR A 14 7.85 1.78 23.29
CA TYR A 14 8.23 0.36 23.37
C TYR A 14 7.36 -0.43 24.36
N LYS A 15 7.06 0.18 25.52
CA LYS A 15 6.21 -0.44 26.56
C LYS A 15 4.80 -0.72 26.05
N THR A 16 4.23 0.20 25.26
CA THR A 16 2.92 0.01 24.62
C THR A 16 2.97 -1.14 23.62
N ALA A 17 3.98 -1.17 22.74
CA ALA A 17 4.15 -2.25 21.77
C ALA A 17 4.33 -3.62 22.45
N PHE A 18 5.11 -3.68 23.53
CA PHE A 18 5.31 -4.90 24.32
C PHE A 18 4.00 -5.38 24.98
N ARG A 19 3.18 -4.47 25.50
CA ARG A 19 1.85 -4.80 26.05
C ARG A 19 0.93 -5.37 24.97
N TRP A 20 0.94 -4.81 23.76
CA TRP A 20 0.15 -5.33 22.65
C TRP A 20 0.58 -6.74 22.23
N TRP A 21 1.89 -7.01 22.23
CA TRP A 21 2.40 -8.36 21.98
C TRP A 21 1.98 -9.34 23.07
N LYS A 22 2.15 -8.98 24.36
CA LYS A 22 1.69 -9.83 25.47
C LYS A 22 0.18 -10.05 25.48
N ALA A 23 -0.59 -9.11 24.93
CA ALA A 23 -2.03 -9.22 24.76
C ALA A 23 -2.44 -9.98 23.48
N GLY A 24 -1.49 -10.51 22.70
CA GLY A 24 -1.76 -11.26 21.46
C GLY A 24 -2.29 -10.40 20.30
N LYS A 25 -2.19 -9.06 20.38
CA LYS A 25 -2.69 -8.13 19.35
C LYS A 25 -1.69 -7.88 18.22
N LEU A 26 -0.48 -8.42 18.33
CA LEU A 26 0.57 -8.30 17.34
C LEU A 26 0.95 -9.68 16.85
N ASP A 27 1.01 -9.86 15.53
CA ASP A 27 1.66 -11.02 14.93
C ASP A 27 3.18 -10.87 15.08
N ALA A 28 3.71 -11.39 16.18
CA ALA A 28 5.12 -11.30 16.52
C ALA A 28 5.56 -12.54 17.30
N TYR A 29 6.80 -12.99 17.03
CA TYR A 29 7.41 -14.12 17.72
C TYR A 29 8.64 -13.68 18.51
N GLN A 30 8.93 -14.40 19.59
CA GLN A 30 10.14 -14.21 20.39
C GLN A 30 11.19 -15.23 19.95
N MET A 31 12.40 -14.77 19.70
CA MET A 31 13.57 -15.62 19.48
C MET A 31 14.09 -16.17 20.82
N ASP A 32 14.85 -17.26 20.78
CA ASP A 32 15.49 -17.86 21.96
C ASP A 32 16.41 -16.88 22.71
N THR A 33 16.91 -15.86 22.00
CA THR A 33 17.70 -14.74 22.56
C THR A 33 16.86 -13.69 23.31
N GLY A 34 15.54 -13.87 23.39
CA GLY A 34 14.59 -12.94 24.01
C GLY A 34 14.13 -11.80 23.12
N THR A 35 14.64 -11.69 21.88
CA THR A 35 14.29 -10.62 20.94
C THR A 35 12.91 -10.85 20.32
N ILE A 36 12.04 -9.84 20.36
CA ILE A 36 10.69 -9.89 19.76
C ILE A 36 10.74 -9.33 18.33
N ILE A 37 10.34 -10.16 17.38
CA ILE A 37 10.25 -9.83 15.95
C ILE A 37 8.78 -9.79 15.55
N VAL A 38 8.32 -8.60 15.17
CA VAL A 38 7.00 -8.37 14.58
C VAL A 38 7.04 -8.80 13.12
N ARG A 39 6.17 -9.74 12.74
CA ARG A 39 5.91 -10.06 11.34
C ARG A 39 5.15 -8.88 10.76
N GLU A 40 5.73 -8.22 9.77
CA GLU A 40 4.90 -7.30 8.99
C GLU A 40 3.88 -8.18 8.27
N PRO A 41 2.57 -7.84 8.30
CA PRO A 41 1.73 -8.34 7.23
C PRO A 41 2.47 -7.94 5.96
N ALA A 42 2.68 -8.89 5.06
CA ALA A 42 3.14 -8.53 3.73
C ALA A 42 2.13 -7.51 3.25
N THR A 43 2.49 -6.23 3.29
CA THR A 43 1.87 -5.24 2.43
C THR A 43 2.29 -5.75 1.07
N SER A 44 1.53 -6.72 0.54
CA SER A 44 1.23 -6.75 -0.87
C SER A 44 0.92 -5.31 -1.14
N ALA A 45 1.85 -4.59 -1.77
CA ALA A 45 1.64 -3.24 -2.20
C ALA A 45 0.24 -3.29 -2.80
N GLU A 46 -0.73 -2.68 -2.11
CA GLU A 46 -2.12 -2.77 -2.52
C GLU A 46 -2.05 -2.32 -3.97
N GLN A 47 -2.28 -3.26 -4.89
CA GLN A 47 -2.19 -2.98 -6.31
C GLN A 47 -3.29 -1.97 -6.51
N LEU A 48 -2.91 -0.69 -6.48
CA LEU A 48 -3.82 0.43 -6.55
C LEU A 48 -4.53 0.24 -7.88
N GLN A 49 -5.77 -0.24 -7.77
CA GLN A 49 -6.61 -0.55 -8.89
C GLN A 49 -7.23 0.79 -9.31
N VAL A 50 -6.89 1.26 -10.49
CA VAL A 50 -7.23 2.61 -10.93
C VAL A 50 -8.16 2.53 -12.13
N ALA A 51 -9.28 3.25 -12.09
CA ALA A 51 -10.15 3.45 -13.24
C ALA A 51 -9.69 4.66 -14.05
N LEU A 52 -9.68 4.53 -15.39
CA LEU A 52 -9.38 5.64 -16.30
C LEU A 52 -10.67 6.23 -16.85
N TYR A 53 -10.76 7.56 -16.85
CA TYR A 53 -11.91 8.29 -17.37
C TYR A 53 -11.46 9.45 -18.25
N ALA A 54 -12.10 9.61 -19.41
CA ALA A 54 -11.92 10.73 -20.31
C ALA A 54 -13.29 11.21 -20.81
N ARG A 55 -13.40 12.51 -21.09
CA ARG A 55 -14.61 13.11 -21.66
C ARG A 55 -14.25 14.22 -22.66
N VAL A 56 -15.14 14.45 -23.62
CA VAL A 56 -15.06 15.54 -24.60
C VAL A 56 -16.34 16.38 -24.56
N SER A 57 -16.26 17.64 -24.97
CA SER A 57 -17.39 18.58 -24.90
C SER A 57 -18.38 18.41 -26.06
N SER A 58 -17.94 17.90 -27.20
CA SER A 58 -18.80 17.55 -28.34
C SER A 58 -18.63 16.09 -28.74
N ALA A 59 -19.73 15.48 -29.20
CA ALA A 59 -19.73 14.12 -29.73
C ALA A 59 -18.91 13.97 -31.03
N ASP A 60 -18.60 15.08 -31.70
CA ASP A 60 -17.78 15.10 -32.92
C ASP A 60 -16.29 14.89 -32.62
N GLN A 61 -15.88 15.01 -31.36
CA GLN A 61 -14.48 14.91 -30.93
C GLN A 61 -14.08 13.49 -30.50
N LYS A 62 -14.65 12.45 -31.13
CA LYS A 62 -14.37 11.04 -30.79
C LYS A 62 -12.89 10.68 -30.92
N GLU A 63 -12.21 11.20 -31.93
CA GLU A 63 -10.77 10.96 -32.11
C GLU A 63 -9.93 11.57 -30.98
N ASP A 64 -10.34 12.74 -30.47
CA ASP A 64 -9.69 13.37 -29.32
C ASP A 64 -9.93 12.58 -28.03
N LEU A 65 -11.11 11.99 -27.87
CA LEU A 65 -11.44 11.12 -26.74
C LEU A 65 -10.54 9.87 -26.73
N GLU A 66 -10.40 9.20 -27.87
CA GLU A 66 -9.54 8.01 -28.00
C GLU A 66 -8.07 8.36 -27.71
N ARG A 67 -7.58 9.49 -28.23
CA ARG A 67 -6.22 9.97 -27.98
C ARG A 67 -5.98 10.29 -26.49
N GLN A 68 -6.96 10.89 -25.80
CA GLN A 68 -6.86 11.16 -24.37
C GLN A 68 -6.84 9.86 -23.55
N MET A 69 -7.68 8.90 -23.90
CA MET A 69 -7.71 7.60 -23.25
C MET A 69 -6.39 6.84 -23.43
N GLN A 70 -5.81 6.87 -24.63
CA GLN A 70 -4.52 6.23 -24.91
C GLN A 70 -3.40 6.83 -24.06
N ARG A 71 -3.32 8.15 -23.94
CA ARG A 71 -2.33 8.82 -23.07
C ARG A 71 -2.46 8.41 -21.61
N LEU A 72 -3.68 8.25 -21.11
CA LEU A 72 -3.93 7.79 -19.74
C LEU A 72 -3.49 6.34 -19.55
N LYS A 73 -3.72 5.46 -20.53
CA LYS A 73 -3.22 4.07 -20.52
C LYS A 73 -1.70 4.02 -20.48
N ASP A 74 -1.03 4.79 -21.34
CA ASP A 74 0.43 4.84 -21.41
C ASP A 74 1.03 5.36 -20.10
N TYR A 75 0.43 6.39 -19.51
CA TYR A 75 0.82 6.90 -18.20
C TYR A 75 0.66 5.83 -17.10
N ALA A 76 -0.50 5.17 -17.05
CA ALA A 76 -0.77 4.12 -16.06
C ALA A 76 0.22 2.95 -16.19
N ALA A 77 0.51 2.51 -17.42
CA ALA A 77 1.50 1.49 -17.70
C ALA A 77 2.91 1.91 -17.23
N SER A 78 3.31 3.17 -17.48
CA SER A 78 4.62 3.69 -17.06
C SER A 78 4.80 3.75 -15.54
N LYS A 79 3.70 3.92 -14.79
CA LYS A 79 3.68 4.00 -13.33
C LYS A 79 3.44 2.66 -12.64
N GLY A 80 3.17 1.60 -13.40
CA GLY A 80 2.85 0.28 -12.87
C GLY A 80 1.47 0.23 -12.19
N TYR A 81 0.54 1.12 -12.57
CA TYR A 81 -0.84 1.05 -12.09
C TYR A 81 -1.58 -0.08 -12.80
N GLN A 82 -2.43 -0.79 -12.05
CA GLN A 82 -3.29 -1.81 -12.61
C GLN A 82 -4.62 -1.16 -12.99
N VAL A 83 -4.87 -1.05 -14.30
CA VAL A 83 -6.12 -0.47 -14.82
C VAL A 83 -7.18 -1.58 -14.90
N THR A 84 -8.41 -1.28 -14.50
CA THR A 84 -9.58 -2.19 -14.55
C THR A 84 -10.73 -1.55 -15.29
#